data_AF-A0A961H501-F1
#
_entry.id   AF-A0A961H501-F1
#
_cell.length_a   1.000
_cell.length_b   1.000
_cell.length_c   1.000
_cell.angle_alpha   90.00
_cell.angle_beta   90.00
_cell.angle_gamma   90.00
#
_symmetry.space_group_name_H-M   'P 1'
#
loop_
_entity.id
_entity.type
_entity.pdbx_description
1 polymer ?
#
loop_
_entity_poly.entity_id
_entity_poly.type
_entity_poly.pdbx_seq_one_letter_code
_entity_poly.pdbx_strand_id
1 'polypeptide(L)' 'LAKNLKGKLLLIHGMEDSNVLYQDTVRVYRELLKAGKETLVELFLDPTGGHGLGGDVKRLNRYRKYEEFLLRTLR' A
#
# COMPACT_ATOMS: atom_id res chain seq x y z
N LEU A 1 -4.25 -16.78 2.97
CA LEU A 1 -4.74 -15.73 2.03
C LEU A 1 -3.63 -15.25 1.09
N ALA A 2 -2.47 -14.80 1.61
CA ALA A 2 -1.34 -14.29 0.81
C ALA A 2 -0.94 -15.16 -0.41
N LYS A 3 -0.82 -16.49 -0.22
CA LYS A 3 -0.50 -17.44 -1.30
C LYS A 3 -1.42 -17.38 -2.53
N ASN A 4 -2.67 -16.95 -2.34
CA ASN A 4 -3.69 -16.92 -3.39
C ASN A 4 -3.71 -15.59 -4.16
N LEU A 5 -2.82 -14.64 -3.85
CA LEU A 5 -2.71 -13.41 -4.62
C LEU A 5 -2.24 -13.74 -6.06
N LYS A 6 -3.06 -13.30 -7.03
CA LYS A 6 -2.80 -13.45 -8.47
C LYS A 6 -2.64 -12.12 -9.19
N GLY A 7 -3.40 -11.10 -8.77
CA GLY A 7 -3.34 -9.75 -9.34
C GLY A 7 -2.28 -8.88 -8.70
N LYS A 8 -2.02 -7.73 -9.32
CA LYS A 8 -1.21 -6.66 -8.72
C LYS A 8 -1.98 -6.06 -7.53
N LEU A 9 -1.25 -5.72 -6.48
CA LEU A 9 -1.78 -5.17 -5.24
C LEU A 9 -1.06 -3.86 -4.91
N LEU A 10 -1.81 -2.79 -4.66
CA LEU A 10 -1.28 -1.54 -4.12
C LEU A 10 -1.70 -1.43 -2.65
N LEU A 11 -0.72 -1.36 -1.75
CA LEU A 11 -0.92 -1.09 -0.32
C LEU A 11 -0.50 0.34 -0.02
N ILE A 12 -1.35 1.06 0.71
CA ILE A 12 -1.18 2.48 0.98
C ILE A 12 -1.43 2.73 2.45
N HIS A 13 -0.49 3.38 3.14
CA HIS A 13 -0.59 3.55 4.59
C HIS A 13 0.18 4.78 5.08
N GLY A 14 -0.35 5.44 6.10
CA GLY A 14 0.36 6.50 6.83
C GLY A 14 1.17 5.91 7.99
N MET A 15 2.47 6.17 8.07
CA MET A 15 3.34 5.51 9.04
C MET A 15 3.07 5.93 10.50
N GLU A 16 2.38 7.05 10.71
CA GLU A 16 1.99 7.60 12.01
C GLU A 16 0.49 7.40 12.30
N ASP A 17 -0.18 6.49 11.59
CA ASP A 17 -1.57 6.12 11.91
C ASP A 17 -1.67 5.48 13.31
N SER A 18 -2.37 6.16 14.22
CA SER A 18 -2.61 5.72 15.60
C SER A 18 -3.87 4.87 15.77
N ASN A 19 -4.69 4.73 14.73
CA ASN A 19 -5.92 3.93 14.73
C ASN A 19 -5.68 2.54 14.12
N VAL A 20 -5.16 2.50 12.89
CA VAL A 20 -4.73 1.25 12.23
C VAL A 20 -3.22 1.32 12.05
N LEU A 21 -2.51 0.66 12.96
CA LEU A 21 -1.07 0.79 13.06
C LEU A 21 -0.37 0.30 11.78
N TYR A 22 0.64 1.03 11.31
CA TYR A 22 1.41 0.68 10.11
C TYR A 22 2.01 -0.75 10.17
N GLN A 23 2.28 -1.25 11.37
CA GLN A 23 2.74 -2.60 11.67
C GLN A 23 1.82 -3.68 11.08
N ASP A 24 0.52 -3.41 10.93
CA ASP A 24 -0.41 -4.34 10.30
C ASP A 24 -0.14 -4.48 8.79
N THR A 25 0.11 -3.37 8.10
CA THR A 25 0.55 -3.38 6.69
C THR A 25 1.89 -4.10 6.53
N VAL A 26 2.84 -3.89 7.45
CA VAL A 26 4.12 -4.62 7.46
C VAL A 26 3.90 -6.13 7.64
N ARG A 27 2.97 -6.54 8.52
CA ARG A 27 2.64 -7.96 8.73
C ARG A 27 2.06 -8.60 7.47
N VAL A 28 1.15 -7.91 6.77
CA VAL A 28 0.61 -8.38 5.48
C VAL A 28 1.73 -8.50 4.44
N TYR A 29 2.58 -7.49 4.31
CA TYR A 29 3.69 -7.50 3.36
C TYR A 29 4.69 -8.62 3.65
N ARG A 30 5.00 -8.89 4.92
CA ARG A 30 5.85 -10.01 5.34
C ARG A 30 5.29 -11.36 4.88
N GLU A 31 3.98 -11.58 5.00
CA GLU A 31 3.37 -12.83 4.54
C GLU A 31 3.31 -12.94 3.01
N LEU A 32 3.21 -11.80 2.30
CA LEU A 32 3.32 -11.77 0.83
C LEU A 32 4.75 -12.09 0.36
N LEU A 33 5.77 -11.57 1.05
CA LEU A 33 7.19 -11.93 0.81
C LEU A 33 7.45 -13.42 1.00
N LYS A 34 7.00 -13.99 2.13
CA LYS A 34 7.12 -15.45 2.38
C LYS A 34 6.42 -16.29 1.32
N ALA A 35 5.38 -15.75 0.69
CA ALA A 35 4.63 -16.42 -0.37
C ALA A 35 5.20 -16.21 -1.78
N GLY A 36 6.34 -15.50 -1.93
CA GLY A 36 6.95 -15.20 -3.23
C GLY A 36 6.09 -14.27 -4.09
N LYS A 37 5.35 -13.34 -3.47
CA LYS A 37 4.40 -12.43 -4.13
C LYS A 37 4.88 -10.98 -4.19
N GLU A 38 6.12 -10.71 -3.78
CA GLU A 38 6.69 -9.37 -3.66
C GLU A 38 6.62 -8.57 -4.97
N THR A 39 6.84 -9.21 -6.12
CA THR A 39 6.77 -8.55 -7.44
C THR A 39 5.35 -8.16 -7.87
N LEU A 40 4.33 -8.61 -7.14
CA LEU A 40 2.94 -8.22 -7.35
C LEU A 40 2.53 -7.02 -6.49
N VAL A 41 3.35 -6.60 -5.53
CA VAL A 41 2.95 -5.62 -4.51
C VAL A 41 3.68 -4.31 -4.73
N GLU A 42 2.93 -3.22 -4.65
CA GLU A 42 3.45 -1.86 -4.54
C GLU A 42 3.08 -1.30 -3.16
N LEU A 43 4.08 -0.76 -2.45
CA LEU A 43 3.87 -0.01 -1.21
C LEU A 43 3.93 1.49 -1.54
N PHE A 44 2.95 2.25 -1.06
CA PHE A 44 2.96 3.71 -1.12
C PHE A 44 2.71 4.28 0.28
N LEU A 45 3.75 4.85 0.87
CA LEU A 45 3.76 5.21 2.29
C LEU A 45 3.87 6.71 2.46
N ASP A 46 3.16 7.24 3.44
CA ASP A 46 3.28 8.62 3.90
C ASP A 46 4.02 8.64 5.25
N PRO A 47 5.29 9.09 5.31
CA PRO A 47 6.12 8.99 6.52
C PRO A 47 5.54 9.69 7.74
N THR A 48 4.86 10.81 7.54
CA THR A 48 4.23 11.62 8.60
C THR A 48 2.70 11.58 8.54
N GLY A 49 2.15 10.64 7.75
CA GLY A 49 0.71 10.51 7.55
C GLY A 49 0.04 9.70 8.66
N GLY A 50 -1.11 10.18 9.14
CA GLY A 50 -2.04 9.41 9.98
C GLY A 50 -3.10 8.65 9.19
N HIS A 51 -4.18 8.22 9.86
CA HIS A 51 -5.26 7.41 9.29
C HIS A 51 -5.89 7.96 8.01
N GLY A 52 -6.09 9.27 7.95
CA GLY A 52 -6.68 9.95 6.77
C GLY A 52 -5.69 10.36 5.69
N LEU A 53 -4.38 10.15 5.92
CA LEU A 53 -3.25 10.65 5.13
C LEU A 53 -3.31 12.17 4.88
N GLY A 54 -2.51 12.92 5.62
CA GLY A 54 -2.36 14.38 5.57
C GLY A 54 -0.97 14.83 6.02
N GLY A 55 0.03 13.95 5.86
CA GLY A 55 1.43 14.24 6.11
C GLY A 55 2.11 14.80 4.85
N ASP A 56 3.23 14.21 4.47
CA ASP A 56 4.03 14.61 3.30
C ASP A 56 3.32 14.30 1.98
N VAL A 57 2.50 13.22 1.96
CA VAL A 57 1.75 12.84 0.77
C VAL A 57 0.51 13.72 0.61
N LYS A 58 0.63 14.69 -0.29
CA LYS A 58 -0.50 15.51 -0.74
C LYS A 58 -1.61 14.64 -1.35
N ARG A 59 -2.86 15.01 -1.07
CA ARG A 59 -4.06 14.33 -1.61
C ARG A 59 -4.01 14.12 -3.12
N LEU A 60 -3.58 15.13 -3.88
CA LEU A 60 -3.45 15.03 -5.34
C LEU A 60 -2.43 13.95 -5.77
N ASN A 61 -1.28 13.86 -5.09
CA ASN A 61 -0.26 12.85 -5.39
C ASN A 61 -0.78 11.44 -5.10
N ARG A 62 -1.58 11.29 -4.03
CA ARG A 62 -2.27 10.04 -3.72
C ARG A 62 -3.20 9.60 -4.85
N TYR A 63 -4.05 10.50 -5.36
CA TYR A 63 -4.91 10.18 -6.51
C TYR A 63 -4.13 9.86 -7.79
N ARG A 64 -3.05 10.59 -8.08
CA ARG A 64 -2.16 10.26 -9.21
C ARG A 64 -1.58 8.85 -9.09
N LYS A 65 -1.17 8.44 -7.89
CA LYS A 65 -0.67 7.07 -7.64
C LYS A 65 -1.76 6.03 -7.91
N TYR A 66 -3.01 6.31 -7.56
CA TYR A 66 -4.13 5.40 -7.83
C TYR A 66 -4.34 5.26 -9.33
N GLU A 67 -4.46 6.39 -10.04
CA GLU A 67 -4.66 6.43 -11.48
C GLU A 67 -3.57 5.67 -12.22
N GLU A 68 -2.30 5.96 -11.93
CA GLU A 68 -1.16 5.28 -12.56
C GLU A 68 -1.19 3.77 -12.33
N PHE A 69 -1.47 3.34 -11.10
CA PHE A 69 -1.57 1.91 -10.76
C PHE A 69 -2.72 1.25 -11.51
N LEU A 70 -3.92 1.86 -11.50
CA LEU A 70 -5.10 1.30 -12.14
C LEU A 70 -4.95 1.22 -13.66
N LEU A 71 -4.47 2.29 -14.33
CA LEU A 71 -4.25 2.30 -15.78
C LEU A 71 -3.26 1.23 -16.24
N ARG A 72 -2.28 0.89 -15.41
CA ARG A 72 -1.24 -0.11 -15.73
C ARG A 72 -1.67 -1.54 -15.43
N THR A 73 -2.66 -1.74 -14.56
CA THR A 73 -2.98 -3.06 -14.00
C THR A 73 -4.40 -3.55 -14.30
N LEU A 74 -5.33 -2.64 -14.62
CA LEU A 74 -6.66 -2.97 -15.10
C LEU A 74 -6.69 -2.86 -16.63
N ARG A 75 -6.86 -4.00 -17.28
CA ARG A 75 -7.17 -4.14 -18.70
C ARG A 75 -8.35 -5.09 -18.84
#